data_AF-A0A7W0PHC2-F1
#
_entry.id   AF-A0A7W0PHC2-F1
#
_cell.length_a   1.000
_cell.length_b   1.000
_cell.length_c   1.000
_cell.angle_alpha   90.00
_cell.angle_beta   90.00
_cell.angle_gamma   90.00
#
_symmetry.space_group_name_H-M   'P 1'
#
loop_
_entity.id
_entity.type
_entity.pdbx_description
1 polymer ?
#
loop_
_entity_poly.entity_id
_entity_poly.type
_entity_poly.pdbx_seq_one_letter_code
_entity_poly.pdbx_strand_id
1 'polypeptide(L)'
;MIELATHRQPAPITARQREVVMLLAAGCSNEEVGERLGISPRTAKAHCDVLRQKLGVRRRRQIPIAYRLLTGEDPLAAEYGWALAKGSRH
;
A
#
# COMPACT_ATOMS: atom_id res chain seq x y z
N MET A 1 39.39 5.52 -5.04
CA MET A 1 38.81 4.20 -5.30
C MET A 1 37.46 4.15 -4.60
N ILE A 2 36.39 4.22 -5.39
CA ILE A 2 34.95 3.98 -5.13
C ILE A 2 34.40 4.43 -3.76
N GLU A 3 33.70 5.56 -3.80
CA GLU A 3 32.76 6.04 -2.78
C GLU A 3 31.65 4.98 -2.58
N LEU A 4 31.66 4.26 -1.46
CA LEU A 4 30.58 3.36 -1.07
C LEU A 4 29.36 4.22 -0.72
N ALA A 5 28.60 4.61 -1.74
CA ALA A 5 27.28 5.18 -1.57
C ALA A 5 26.48 4.19 -0.70
N THR A 6 26.23 4.62 0.54
CA THR A 6 25.45 3.92 1.57
C THR A 6 24.32 3.14 0.92
N HIS A 7 24.42 1.82 0.89
CA HIS A 7 23.40 0.94 0.33
C HIS A 7 22.18 1.05 1.24
N ARG A 8 21.35 2.09 1.04
CA ARG A 8 20.17 2.34 1.86
C ARG A 8 19.17 1.26 1.53
N GLN A 9 19.23 0.17 2.29
CA GLN A 9 18.23 -0.88 2.24
C GLN A 9 16.85 -0.21 2.33
N PRO A 10 15.92 -0.50 1.42
CA PRO A 10 14.61 0.12 1.44
C PRO A 10 13.96 -0.20 2.79
N ALA A 11 13.62 0.86 3.54
CA ALA A 11 13.03 0.71 4.85
C ALA A 11 11.77 -0.18 4.76
N PRO A 12 11.56 -1.11 5.71
CA PRO A 12 10.47 -2.07 5.64
C PRO A 12 9.10 -1.41 5.48
N ILE A 13 8.17 -2.11 4.85
CA ILE A 13 6.79 -1.65 4.73
C ILE A 13 6.17 -1.64 6.14
N THR A 14 5.68 -0.48 6.58
CA THR A 14 5.10 -0.34 7.92
C THR A 14 3.70 -0.94 7.99
N ALA A 15 3.21 -1.24 9.20
CA ALA A 15 1.84 -1.75 9.39
C ALA A 15 0.79 -0.85 8.71
N ARG A 16 0.92 0.47 8.89
CA ARG A 16 0.04 1.45 8.24
C ARG A 16 0.13 1.42 6.71
N GLN A 17 1.32 1.22 6.17
CA GLN A 17 1.50 1.07 4.72
C GLN A 17 0.86 -0.22 4.20
N ARG A 18 0.89 -1.32 4.97
CA ARG A 18 0.17 -2.55 4.63
C ARG A 18 -1.34 -2.33 4.57
N GLU A 19 -1.93 -1.60 5.53
CA GLU A 19 -3.34 -1.22 5.49
C GLU A 19 -3.72 -0.47 4.21
N VAL A 20 -2.87 0.47 3.79
CA VAL A 20 -3.04 1.15 2.50
C VAL A 20 -2.97 0.14 1.35
N VAL A 21 -1.98 -0.76 1.31
CA VAL A 21 -1.87 -1.80 0.27
C VAL A 21 -3.13 -2.66 0.18
N MET A 22 -3.69 -3.08 1.32
CA MET A 22 -4.92 -3.88 1.36
C MET A 22 -6.10 -3.13 0.74
N LEU A 23 -6.31 -1.86 1.11
CA LEU A 23 -7.37 -1.04 0.52
C LEU A 23 -7.14 -0.72 -0.96
N LEU A 24 -5.88 -0.62 -1.39
CA LEU A 24 -5.57 -0.49 -2.82
C LEU A 24 -5.87 -1.76 -3.59
N ALA A 25 -5.64 -2.93 -2.98
CA ALA A 25 -5.99 -4.22 -3.55
C ALA A 25 -7.52 -4.35 -3.71
N ALA A 26 -8.26 -3.85 -2.72
CA ALA A 26 -9.73 -3.73 -2.73
C ALA A 26 -10.31 -2.83 -3.83
N GLY A 27 -9.46 -2.13 -4.59
CA GLY A 27 -9.90 -1.16 -5.59
C GLY A 27 -10.28 0.22 -5.03
N CYS A 28 -10.13 0.47 -3.73
CA CYS A 28 -10.45 1.77 -3.14
C CYS A 28 -9.65 2.90 -3.81
N SER A 29 -10.24 4.08 -3.89
CA SER A 29 -9.64 5.38 -4.24
C SER A 29 -8.87 5.99 -3.06
N ASN A 30 -8.17 7.11 -3.26
CA ASN A 30 -7.46 7.77 -2.14
C ASN A 30 -8.44 8.42 -1.15
N GLU A 31 -9.62 8.80 -1.60
CA GLU A 31 -10.69 9.33 -0.75
C GLU A 31 -11.22 8.24 0.17
N GLU A 32 -11.58 7.08 -0.39
CA GLU A 32 -12.04 5.93 0.39
C GLU A 32 -10.96 5.38 1.32
N VAL A 33 -9.70 5.36 0.87
CA VAL A 33 -8.56 5.04 1.77
C VAL A 33 -8.50 6.03 2.91
N GLY A 34 -8.62 7.34 2.63
CA GLY A 34 -8.60 8.37 3.65
C GLY A 34 -9.72 8.21 4.68
N GLU A 35 -10.95 8.04 4.21
CA GLU A 35 -12.14 7.82 5.04
C GLU A 35 -11.98 6.62 5.96
N ARG A 36 -11.59 5.46 5.40
CA ARG A 36 -11.49 4.20 6.16
C ARG A 36 -10.37 4.21 7.19
N LEU A 37 -9.30 4.94 6.89
CA LEU A 37 -8.13 5.01 7.74
C LEU A 37 -8.16 6.24 8.67
N GLY A 38 -9.14 7.13 8.57
CA GLY A 38 -9.21 8.35 9.38
C GLY A 38 -8.10 9.35 9.06
N ILE A 39 -7.70 9.46 7.79
CA ILE A 39 -6.66 10.38 7.31
C ILE A 39 -7.15 11.17 6.10
N SER A 40 -6.49 12.29 5.78
CA SER A 40 -6.86 13.04 4.58
C SER A 40 -6.57 12.25 3.28
N PRO A 41 -7.32 12.47 2.19
CA PRO A 41 -7.00 11.89 0.88
C PRO A 41 -5.59 12.25 0.39
N ARG A 42 -5.09 13.44 0.77
CA ARG A 42 -3.71 13.88 0.53
C ARG A 42 -2.69 13.00 1.26
N THR A 43 -2.96 12.66 2.52
CA THR A 43 -2.11 11.75 3.30
C THR A 43 -2.14 10.33 2.72
N ALA A 44 -3.30 9.84 2.31
CA ALA A 44 -3.42 8.55 1.59
C ALA A 44 -2.59 8.54 0.30
N LYS A 45 -2.63 9.63 -0.48
CA LYS A 45 -1.77 9.80 -1.66
C LYS A 45 -0.28 9.77 -1.29
N ALA A 46 0.14 10.45 -0.22
CA ALA A 46 1.52 10.43 0.23
C ALA A 46 1.99 9.01 0.60
N HIS A 47 1.15 8.21 1.25
CA HIS A 47 1.43 6.80 1.48
C HIS A 47 1.61 6.02 0.17
N CYS A 48 0.75 6.23 -0.83
CA CYS A 48 0.87 5.60 -2.14
C CYS A 48 2.19 5.97 -2.84
N ASP A 49 2.61 7.23 -2.74
CA ASP A 49 3.85 7.71 -3.35
C ASP A 49 5.09 7.08 -2.68
N VAL A 50 5.10 6.94 -1.35
CA VAL A 50 6.16 6.21 -0.62
C VAL A 50 6.16 4.72 -0.97
N LEU A 51 4.98 4.10 -1.05
CA LEU A 51 4.85 2.69 -1.44
C LEU A 51 5.39 2.43 -2.84
N ARG A 52 5.08 3.31 -3.80
CA ARG A 52 5.63 3.24 -5.16
C ARG A 52 7.15 3.28 -5.18
N GLN A 53 7.75 4.17 -4.38
CA GLN A 53 9.21 4.27 -4.28
C GLN A 53 9.81 3.00 -3.68
N LYS A 54 9.24 2.49 -2.58
CA LYS A 54 9.71 1.27 -1.92
C LYS A 54 9.56 0.01 -2.78
N LEU A 55 8.47 -0.08 -3.54
CA LEU A 55 8.14 -1.24 -4.37
C LEU A 55 8.67 -1.12 -5.82
N GLY A 56 9.32 -0.01 -6.17
CA GLY A 56 9.87 0.21 -7.51
C GLY A 56 8.82 0.33 -8.62
N VAL A 57 7.59 0.74 -8.32
CA VAL A 57 6.49 0.79 -9.31
C VAL A 57 6.12 2.21 -9.73
N ARG A 58 5.73 2.35 -11.00
CA ARG A 58 5.38 3.64 -11.61
C ARG A 58 3.93 4.06 -11.45
N ARG A 59 3.03 3.16 -11.09
CA ARG A 59 1.59 3.43 -11.01
C ARG A 59 1.01 2.83 -9.73
N ARG A 60 0.11 3.57 -9.08
CA ARG A 60 -0.57 3.15 -7.84
C ARG A 60 -1.20 1.77 -7.94
N ARG A 61 -1.88 1.48 -9.05
CA ARG A 61 -2.53 0.18 -9.29
C ARG A 61 -1.56 -1.00 -9.33
N GLN A 62 -0.25 -0.76 -9.47
CA GLN A 62 0.76 -1.81 -9.43
C GLN A 62 1.21 -2.12 -8.00
N ILE A 63 0.85 -1.30 -7.00
CA ILE A 63 1.26 -1.49 -5.61
C ILE A 63 0.83 -2.86 -5.05
N PRO A 64 -0.43 -3.31 -5.19
CA PRO A 64 -0.84 -4.60 -4.62
C PRO A 64 -0.08 -5.79 -5.19
N ILE A 65 0.07 -5.84 -6.52
CA ILE A 65 0.81 -6.92 -7.16
C ILE A 65 2.31 -6.89 -6.81
N ALA A 66 2.93 -5.71 -6.77
CA ALA A 66 4.34 -5.59 -6.39
C ALA A 66 4.57 -5.94 -4.93
N TYR A 67 3.65 -5.59 -4.02
CA TYR A 67 3.69 -6.01 -2.62
C TYR A 67 3.70 -7.53 -2.52
N ARG A 68 2.73 -8.20 -3.15
CA ARG A 68 2.62 -9.67 -3.14
C ARG A 68 3.87 -10.35 -3.67
N LEU A 69 4.44 -9.84 -4.76
CA LEU A 69 5.66 -10.40 -5.34
C LEU A 69 6.88 -10.23 -4.43
N LEU A 70 6.95 -9.13 -3.68
CA LEU A 70 8.08 -8.84 -2.79
C LEU A 70 7.98 -9.60 -1.46
N THR A 71 6.78 -9.70 -0.88
CA THR A 71 6.58 -10.23 0.48
C THR A 71 6.05 -11.68 0.50
N GLY A 72 5.47 -12.15 -0.59
CA GLY A 72 4.72 -13.41 -0.64
C GLY A 72 3.32 -13.32 0.01
N GLU A 73 2.99 -12.20 0.66
CA GLU A 73 1.70 -12.00 1.31
C GLU A 73 0.66 -11.56 0.26
N ASP A 74 -0.50 -12.22 0.23
CA ASP A 74 -1.61 -11.79 -0.62
C ASP A 74 -2.38 -10.65 0.07
N PRO A 75 -2.34 -9.41 -0.46
CA PRO A 75 -3.04 -8.28 0.15
C PRO A 75 -4.58 -8.41 0.06
N LEU A 76 -5.10 -9.30 -0.80
CA LEU A 76 -6.52 -9.63 -0.86
C LEU A 76 -6.89 -10.77 0.10
N ALA A 77 -5.96 -11.53 0.67
CA ALA A 77 -6.31 -12.54 1.66
C ALA A 77 -6.94 -11.92 2.92
N ALA A 78 -6.59 -10.66 3.21
CA ALA A 78 -7.21 -9.88 4.27
C ALA A 78 -8.65 -9.39 3.93
N GLU A 79 -9.07 -9.43 2.66
CA GLU A 79 -10.41 -9.00 2.23
C GLU A 79 -11.54 -9.78 2.88
N TYR A 80 -11.34 -11.08 3.10
CA TYR A 80 -12.35 -11.89 3.79
C TYR A 80 -12.68 -11.33 5.18
N GLY A 81 -11.74 -10.65 5.84
CA GLY A 81 -11.97 -10.00 7.12
C GLY A 81 -12.59 -8.59 7.01
N TRP A 82 -12.14 -7.77 6.05
CA TRP A 82 -12.61 -6.37 5.95
C TRP A 82 -13.98 -6.26 5.28
N ALA A 83 -14.24 -7.04 4.22
CA ALA A 83 -15.50 -7.01 3.47
C ALA A 83 -16.69 -7.53 4.30
N LEU A 84 -16.44 -8.50 5.20
CA LEU A 84 -17.45 -8.95 6.17
C LEU A 84 -17.72 -7.91 7.28
N ALA A 85 -16.77 -7.03 7.57
CA ALA A 85 -16.88 -6.05 8.65
C ALA A 85 -17.53 -4.72 8.24
N LYS A 86 -17.64 -4.40 6.94
CA LYS A 86 -18.14 -3.11 6.44
C LYS A 86 -18.96 -3.33 5.16
N GLY A 87 -20.28 -3.35 5.32
CA GLY A 87 -21.27 -3.58 4.24
C GLY A 87 -20.92 -2.89 2.93
N SER A 88 -20.71 -3.71 1.91
CA SER A 88 -20.34 -3.33 0.55
C SER A 88 -21.30 -2.29 -0.04
N ARG A 89 -20.77 -1.15 -0.50
CA ARG A 89 -21.43 -0.39 -1.56
C ARG A 89 -20.78 -0.78 -2.88
N HIS A 90 -21.56 -1.47 -3.69
CA HIS A 90 -21.40 -1.55 -5.14
C HIS A 90 -21.83 -0.22 -5.76
#